data_AF-A0A837BTM0-F1
#
_entry.id   AF-A0A837BTM0-F1
#
_cell.length_a   1.000
_cell.length_b   1.000
_cell.length_c   1.000
_cell.angle_alpha   90.00
_cell.angle_beta   90.00
_cell.angle_gamma   90.00
#
_symmetry.space_group_name_H-M   'P 1'
#
loop_
_entity.id
_entity.type
_entity.pdbx_description
1 polymer ?
#
loop_
_entity_poly.entity_id
_entity_poly.type
_entity_poly.pdbx_seq_one_letter_code
_entity_poly.pdbx_strand_id
1 'polypeptide(L)'
;MRDYIDIDVDDLPDIFDINIFDEEYVMRVDYNRFADFYTITIQKDGETLVEQEPLILGQLVGIDISDPRLPRVDIRVMDETGQATDAGRGSFGENVRLYFDVVDPNGSETVDPTIEPLGFDPDETADDETDEEVSY
;
A
#
# COMPACT_ATOMS: atom_id res chain seq x y z
N MET A 1 0.07 -2.10 14.10
CA MET A 1 -0.73 -1.03 13.49
C MET A 1 -0.06 -0.74 12.17
N ARG A 2 -0.77 -0.89 11.06
CA ARG A 2 -0.21 -0.61 9.73
C ARG A 2 -0.15 0.89 9.53
N ASP A 3 0.86 1.37 8.81
CA ASP A 3 0.92 2.77 8.40
C ASP A 3 -0.14 3.02 7.33
N TYR A 4 -0.85 4.14 7.45
CA TYR A 4 -1.92 4.53 6.54
C TYR A 4 -1.74 5.97 6.06
N ILE A 5 -2.31 6.26 4.91
CA ILE A 5 -2.39 7.59 4.33
C ILE A 5 -3.66 8.25 4.84
N ASP A 6 -3.52 9.37 5.53
CA ASP A 6 -4.64 10.16 6.01
C ASP A 6 -5.19 11.00 4.86
N ILE A 7 -6.49 10.90 4.60
CA ILE A 7 -7.18 11.56 3.48
C ILE A 7 -8.31 12.39 4.08
N ASP A 8 -8.34 13.69 3.75
CA ASP A 8 -9.41 14.57 4.16
C ASP A 8 -10.64 14.37 3.25
N VAL A 9 -11.56 13.51 3.69
CA VAL A 9 -12.81 13.24 2.95
C VAL A 9 -13.84 14.38 3.05
N ASP A 10 -13.63 15.35 3.94
CA ASP A 10 -14.52 16.50 4.13
C ASP A 10 -14.17 17.67 3.18
N ASP A 11 -12.93 17.73 2.68
CA ASP A 11 -12.47 18.76 1.72
C ASP A 11 -11.94 18.16 0.40
N LEU A 12 -12.87 17.81 -0.51
CA LEU A 12 -12.55 17.18 -1.79
C LEU A 12 -12.58 18.16 -2.98
N PRO A 13 -11.65 18.06 -3.95
CA PRO A 13 -10.58 17.07 -4.01
C PRO A 13 -9.47 17.32 -3.00
N ASP A 14 -9.05 16.27 -2.31
CA ASP A 14 -7.92 16.33 -1.41
C ASP A 14 -6.65 16.14 -2.23
N ILE A 15 -5.70 17.07 -2.10
CA ILE A 15 -4.45 17.09 -2.87
C ILE A 15 -3.32 17.34 -1.89
N PHE A 16 -2.38 16.40 -1.81
CA PHE A 16 -1.29 16.47 -0.86
C PHE A 16 -0.02 15.84 -1.43
N ASP A 17 1.11 16.32 -0.91
CA ASP A 17 2.43 15.75 -1.16
C ASP A 17 2.71 14.67 -0.11
N ILE A 18 3.25 13.54 -0.54
CA ILE A 18 3.66 12.44 0.34
C ILE A 18 5.05 11.94 -0.04
N ASN A 19 5.88 11.70 0.97
CA ASN A 19 7.20 11.10 0.79
C ASN A 19 7.12 9.61 1.10
N ILE A 20 7.47 8.77 0.13
CA ILE A 20 7.47 7.31 0.22
C ILE A 20 8.89 6.84 -0.14
N PHE A 21 9.65 6.31 0.83
CA PHE A 21 11.05 5.86 0.66
C PHE A 21 11.96 6.87 -0.05
N ASP A 22 11.98 8.13 0.44
CA ASP A 22 12.76 9.23 -0.12
C ASP A 22 12.35 9.68 -1.54
N GLU A 23 11.19 9.24 -2.02
CA GLU A 23 10.58 9.70 -3.27
C GLU A 23 9.32 10.52 -2.96
N GLU A 24 9.21 11.70 -3.59
CA GLU A 24 8.07 12.60 -3.44
C GLU A 24 7.01 12.29 -4.50
N TYR A 25 5.76 12.14 -4.05
CA TYR A 25 4.60 11.93 -4.89
C TYR A 25 3.53 12.97 -4.57
N VAL A 26 2.81 13.40 -5.59
CA VAL A 26 1.59 14.19 -5.43
C VAL A 26 0.40 13.26 -5.60
N MET A 27 -0.41 13.12 -4.56
CA MET A 27 -1.65 12.36 -4.61
C MET A 27 -2.84 13.30 -4.67
N ARG A 28 -3.82 12.95 -5.48
CA ARG A 28 -5.11 13.62 -5.54
C ARG A 28 -6.23 12.60 -5.38
N VAL A 29 -7.12 12.84 -4.43
CA VAL A 29 -8.31 12.01 -4.20
C VAL A 29 -9.55 12.80 -4.58
N ASP A 30 -10.37 12.22 -5.45
CA ASP A 30 -11.67 12.75 -5.85
C ASP A 30 -12.79 11.81 -5.41
N TYR A 31 -14.01 12.34 -5.27
CA TYR A 31 -15.20 11.54 -4.98
C TYR A 31 -16.23 11.59 -6.10
N ASN A 32 -16.61 10.41 -6.58
CA ASN A 32 -17.66 10.22 -7.56
C ASN A 32 -19.04 10.08 -6.87
N ARG A 33 -19.76 11.20 -6.78
CA ARG A 33 -21.11 11.25 -6.19
C ARG A 33 -22.17 10.41 -6.88
N PHE A 34 -21.98 10.04 -8.15
CA PHE A 34 -23.00 9.30 -8.92
C PHE A 34 -22.94 7.80 -8.65
N ALA A 35 -21.74 7.29 -8.38
CA ALA A 35 -21.49 5.87 -8.20
C ALA A 35 -20.95 5.51 -6.80
N ASP A 36 -20.81 6.51 -5.91
CA ASP A 36 -20.40 6.36 -4.50
C ASP A 36 -19.07 5.63 -4.33
N PHE A 37 -18.02 6.15 -4.98
CA PHE A 37 -16.65 5.68 -4.79
C PHE A 37 -15.65 6.82 -4.91
N TYR A 38 -14.49 6.62 -4.31
CA TYR A 38 -13.35 7.54 -4.42
C TYR A 38 -12.41 7.09 -5.53
N THR A 39 -11.70 8.05 -6.12
CA THR A 39 -10.64 7.78 -7.10
C THR A 39 -9.36 8.45 -6.68
N ILE A 40 -8.23 7.82 -6.97
CA ILE A 40 -6.91 8.38 -6.73
C ILE A 40 -6.20 8.67 -8.06
N THR A 41 -5.46 9.78 -8.08
CA THR A 41 -4.48 10.11 -9.11
C THR A 41 -3.13 10.25 -8.43
N ILE A 42 -2.10 9.60 -8.96
CA ILE A 42 -0.73 9.66 -8.46
C ILE A 42 0.13 10.34 -9.52
N GLN A 43 0.85 11.38 -9.12
CA GLN A 43 1.78 12.11 -9.97
C GLN A 43 3.17 12.12 -9.35
N LYS A 44 4.18 12.17 -10.21
CA LYS A 44 5.59 12.32 -9.84
C LYS A 44 6.28 13.23 -10.84
N ASP A 45 7.08 14.18 -10.34
CA ASP A 45 7.81 15.14 -11.18
C ASP A 45 6.93 15.92 -12.18
N GLY A 46 5.66 16.14 -11.83
CA GLY A 46 4.66 16.80 -12.69
C GLY A 46 4.04 15.92 -13.78
N GLU A 47 4.37 14.62 -13.81
CA GLU A 47 3.78 13.64 -14.72
C GLU A 47 2.79 12.72 -13.98
N THR A 48 1.64 12.47 -14.60
CA THR A 48 0.63 11.54 -14.07
C THR A 48 1.07 10.09 -14.32
N LEU A 49 1.20 9.31 -13.24
CA LEU A 49 1.52 7.88 -13.28
C LEU A 49 0.25 7.03 -13.23
N VAL A 50 -0.69 7.40 -12.36
CA VAL A 50 -2.01 6.78 -12.20
C VAL A 50 -3.06 7.86 -12.36
N GLU A 51 -4.06 7.63 -13.21
CA GLU A 51 -5.13 8.60 -13.49
C GLU A 51 -6.50 8.06 -13.04
N GLN A 52 -7.13 8.75 -12.09
CA GLN A 52 -8.49 8.49 -11.60
C GLN A 52 -8.82 7.01 -11.34
N GLU A 53 -7.89 6.26 -10.77
CA GLU A 53 -8.09 4.86 -10.44
C GLU A 53 -9.12 4.72 -9.30
N PRO A 54 -10.16 3.89 -9.45
CA PRO A 54 -11.15 3.70 -8.40
C PRO A 54 -10.56 2.97 -7.20
N LEU A 55 -10.81 3.51 -6.01
CA LEU A 55 -10.42 2.89 -4.75
C LEU A 55 -11.43 1.81 -4.38
N ILE A 56 -11.05 0.55 -4.61
CA ILE A 56 -11.90 -0.63 -4.38
C ILE A 56 -11.40 -1.37 -3.13
N LEU A 57 -12.31 -1.62 -2.18
CA LEU A 57 -12.00 -2.34 -0.95
C LEU A 57 -11.32 -3.69 -1.23
N GLY A 58 -10.16 -3.91 -0.61
CA GLY A 58 -9.33 -5.10 -0.73
C GLY A 58 -8.34 -5.08 -1.90
N GLN A 59 -8.40 -4.09 -2.79
CA GLN A 59 -7.54 -3.99 -3.96
C GLN A 59 -6.28 -3.15 -3.70
N LEU A 60 -5.22 -3.49 -4.42
CA LEU A 60 -4.01 -2.67 -4.54
C LEU A 60 -4.24 -1.55 -5.56
N VAL A 61 -3.68 -0.38 -5.26
CA VAL A 61 -3.65 0.78 -6.17
C VAL A 61 -2.56 0.55 -7.21
N GLY A 62 -2.89 0.73 -8.49
CA GLY A 62 -1.96 0.66 -9.62
C GLY A 62 -1.52 -0.76 -9.96
N ILE A 63 -2.22 -1.79 -9.49
CA ILE A 63 -1.81 -3.21 -9.64
C ILE A 63 -1.66 -3.66 -11.10
N ASP A 64 -2.39 -3.03 -12.01
CA ASP A 64 -2.38 -3.33 -13.45
C ASP A 64 -1.49 -2.37 -14.26
N ILE A 65 -0.83 -1.42 -13.59
CA ILE A 65 0.04 -0.42 -14.21
C ILE A 65 1.51 -0.84 -14.05
N SER A 66 2.12 -1.23 -15.17
CA SER A 66 3.55 -1.50 -15.24
C SER A 66 4.35 -0.21 -15.46
N ASP A 67 4.40 0.68 -14.46
CA ASP A 67 5.27 1.86 -14.47
C ASP A 67 6.32 1.77 -13.36
N PRO A 68 7.64 1.73 -13.69
CA PRO A 68 8.70 1.58 -12.69
C PRO A 68 8.85 2.79 -11.76
N ARG A 69 8.16 3.91 -12.04
CA ARG A 69 8.19 5.12 -11.22
C ARG A 69 7.14 5.12 -10.11
N LEU A 70 6.19 4.17 -10.15
CA LEU A 70 5.23 3.99 -9.08
C LEU A 70 5.94 3.65 -7.76
N PRO A 71 5.32 3.96 -6.61
CA PRO A 71 5.86 3.59 -5.32
C PRO A 71 6.22 2.11 -5.30
N ARG A 72 7.42 1.79 -4.81
CA ARG A 72 7.89 0.39 -4.70
C ARG A 72 7.18 -0.39 -3.59
N VAL A 73 6.38 0.30 -2.79
CA VAL A 73 5.55 -0.29 -1.74
C VAL A 73 4.10 -0.31 -2.18
N ASP A 74 3.49 -1.46 -1.97
CA ASP A 74 2.10 -1.73 -2.26
C ASP A 74 1.20 -0.84 -1.39
N ILE A 75 0.25 -0.15 -2.03
CA ILE A 75 -0.78 0.63 -1.34
C ILE A 75 -2.10 -0.11 -1.52
N ARG A 76 -2.74 -0.47 -0.41
CA ARG A 76 -3.99 -1.24 -0.40
C ARG A 76 -5.14 -0.45 0.20
N VAL A 77 -6.30 -0.51 -0.43
CA VAL A 77 -7.55 -0.05 0.18
C VAL A 77 -8.04 -1.15 1.13
N MET A 78 -8.07 -0.90 2.43
CA MET A 78 -8.49 -1.91 3.39
C MET A 78 -9.19 -1.32 4.61
N ASP A 79 -9.84 -2.21 5.36
CA ASP A 79 -10.49 -1.95 6.65
C ASP A 79 -9.92 -2.92 7.69
N GLU A 80 -9.30 -2.39 8.74
CA GLU A 80 -8.75 -3.21 9.83
C GLU A 80 -9.86 -3.83 10.72
N THR A 81 -11.07 -3.28 10.71
CA THR A 81 -12.20 -3.78 11.51
C THR A 81 -12.91 -4.97 10.85
N GLY A 82 -12.78 -5.11 9.53
CA GLY A 82 -13.47 -6.13 8.73
C GLY A 82 -14.99 -5.96 8.64
N GLN A 83 -15.51 -4.77 8.94
CA GLN A 83 -16.94 -4.48 8.93
C GLN A 83 -17.42 -3.80 7.65
N ALA A 84 -16.51 -3.15 6.91
CA ALA A 84 -16.84 -2.46 5.68
C ALA A 84 -17.15 -3.46 4.54
N THR A 85 -18.19 -3.15 3.77
CA THR A 85 -18.55 -3.90 2.55
C THR A 85 -18.14 -3.18 1.26
N ASP A 86 -17.83 -1.89 1.37
CA ASP A 86 -17.45 -1.01 0.27
C ASP A 86 -16.46 0.06 0.76
N ALA A 87 -15.89 0.81 -0.19
CA ALA A 87 -15.04 1.98 0.05
C ALA A 87 -15.79 3.28 -0.31
N GLY A 88 -17.11 3.32 -0.09
CA GLY A 88 -17.94 4.49 -0.38
C GLY A 88 -17.88 5.56 0.71
N ARG A 89 -18.67 6.63 0.58
CA ARG A 89 -18.66 7.78 1.50
C ARG A 89 -19.00 7.42 2.96
N GLY A 90 -19.73 6.34 3.18
CA GLY A 90 -20.08 5.87 4.52
C GLY A 90 -18.96 5.12 5.25
N SER A 91 -17.91 4.71 4.52
CA SER A 91 -16.89 3.79 5.01
C SER A 91 -15.48 4.40 4.92
N PHE A 92 -15.19 5.11 3.84
CA PHE A 92 -13.87 5.68 3.54
C PHE A 92 -13.54 6.89 4.43
N GLY A 93 -12.31 6.96 4.93
CA GLY A 93 -11.84 7.96 5.90
C GLY A 93 -12.06 7.55 7.37
N GLU A 94 -13.15 6.83 7.66
CA GLU A 94 -13.40 6.26 8.99
C GLU A 94 -12.81 4.86 9.15
N ASN A 95 -13.47 3.85 8.56
CA ASN A 95 -13.11 2.44 8.71
C ASN A 95 -12.20 1.95 7.57
N VAL A 96 -12.45 2.43 6.35
CA VAL A 96 -11.67 2.10 5.16
C VAL A 96 -10.67 3.22 4.89
N ARG A 97 -9.39 2.85 4.72
CA ARG A 97 -8.31 3.80 4.40
C ARG A 97 -7.33 3.18 3.41
N LEU A 98 -6.37 3.98 2.94
CA LEU A 98 -5.22 3.49 2.19
C LEU A 98 -4.12 3.11 3.17
N TYR A 99 -3.67 1.86 3.10
CA TYR A 99 -2.60 1.34 3.95
C TYR A 99 -1.41 0.95 3.10
N PHE A 100 -0.21 1.16 3.64
CA PHE A 100 0.98 0.55 3.08
C PHE A 100 0.97 -0.94 3.42
N ASP A 101 0.88 -1.78 2.39
CA ASP A 101 0.88 -3.23 2.53
C ASP A 101 2.32 -3.73 2.58
N VAL A 102 3.02 -3.35 3.65
CA VAL A 102 4.39 -3.79 3.95
C VAL A 102 4.40 -5.19 4.58
N VAL A 103 3.23 -5.77 4.85
CA VAL A 103 3.11 -7.08 5.48
C VAL A 103 3.20 -8.16 4.42
N ASP A 104 4.38 -8.77 4.33
CA ASP A 104 4.68 -9.90 3.46
C ASP A 104 3.54 -10.95 3.43
N PRO A 105 2.88 -11.19 2.29
CA PRO A 105 1.84 -12.21 2.17
C PRO A 105 2.36 -13.64 2.38
N ASN A 106 3.69 -13.85 2.36
CA ASN A 106 4.37 -15.10 2.69
C ASN A 106 5.01 -15.09 4.09
N GLY A 107 4.77 -14.07 4.91
CA GLY A 107 4.88 -14.18 6.37
C GLY A 107 6.28 -14.10 6.98
N SER A 108 7.21 -13.29 6.46
CA SER A 108 8.44 -13.01 7.21
C SER A 108 8.22 -12.17 8.49
N GLU A 109 7.11 -11.41 8.58
CA GLU A 109 6.84 -10.57 9.76
C GLU A 109 5.94 -11.25 10.82
N THR A 110 5.48 -12.49 10.57
CA THR A 110 4.68 -13.28 11.52
C THR A 110 5.43 -14.42 12.19
N VAL A 111 6.75 -14.54 11.97
CA VAL A 111 7.55 -15.50 12.72
C VAL A 111 7.72 -14.92 14.11
N ASP A 112 6.89 -15.39 15.06
CA ASP A 112 7.21 -15.29 16.47
C ASP A 112 8.68 -15.72 16.61
N PRO A 113 9.59 -14.87 17.12
CA PRO A 113 11.01 -15.18 17.16
C PRO A 113 11.34 -16.38 18.06
N THR A 114 10.33 -16.93 18.76
CA THR A 114 10.44 -18.16 19.55
C THR A 114 9.92 -19.42 18.84
N ILE A 115 9.33 -19.29 17.65
CA ILE A 115 8.84 -20.44 16.88
C ILE A 115 9.93 -20.87 15.90
N GLU A 116 10.51 -22.04 16.17
CA GLU A 116 11.41 -22.73 15.25
C GLU A 116 10.62 -23.18 13.99
N PRO A 117 11.05 -22.80 12.78
CA PRO A 117 10.38 -23.22 11.55
C PRO A 117 10.45 -24.75 11.38
N LEU A 118 9.46 -25.32 10.68
CA LEU A 118 9.46 -26.75 10.36
C LEU A 118 10.67 -27.07 9.47
N GLY A 119 11.68 -27.71 10.05
CA GLY A 119 12.97 -27.97 9.41
C GLY A 119 14.16 -27.26 10.06
N PHE A 120 13.96 -26.49 11.14
CA PHE A 120 15.05 -25.96 11.94
C PHE A 120 15.86 -27.12 12.54
N ASP A 121 17.08 -27.29 12.03
CA ASP A 121 18.08 -28.17 12.61
C ASP A 121 19.01 -27.33 13.48
N PRO A 122 18.98 -27.47 14.83
CA PRO A 122 19.83 -26.68 15.72
C PRO A 122 21.33 -26.99 15.53
N ASP A 123 21.68 -28.03 14.78
CA ASP A 123 23.05 -28.40 14.42
C ASP A 123 23.46 -27.90 13.02
N GLU A 124 22.56 -27.27 12.26
CA GLU A 124 22.87 -26.59 11.01
C GLU A 124 23.59 -25.27 11.33
N THR A 125 24.92 -25.30 11.23
CA THR A 125 25.73 -24.09 11.29
C THR A 125 25.29 -23.19 10.16
N ALA A 126 24.77 -21.99 10.47
CA ALA A 126 24.41 -20.97 9.50
C ALA A 126 25.47 -20.91 8.40
N ASP A 127 25.14 -21.45 7.22
CA ASP A 127 26.04 -21.39 6.08
C ASP A 127 26.00 -19.95 5.58
N ASP A 128 27.19 -19.39 5.46
CA ASP A 128 27.50 -18.01 5.14
C ASP A 128 27.23 -17.79 3.65
N GLU A 129 25.96 -17.75 3.24
CA GLU A 129 25.58 -17.26 1.91
C GLU A 129 25.60 -15.73 1.94
N THR A 130 26.80 -15.19 2.03
CA THR A 130 27.12 -13.86 1.51
C THR A 130 26.77 -13.85 0.03
N ASP A 131 25.62 -13.28 -0.34
CA ASP A 131 25.42 -12.84 -1.72
C ASP A 131 26.33 -11.62 -1.95
N GLU A 132 27.56 -11.93 -2.38
CA GLU A 132 28.51 -10.99 -2.94
C GLU A 132 27.85 -10.20 -4.09
N GLU A 133 28.01 -8.88 -4.03
CA GLU A 133 27.78 -7.92 -5.12
C GLU A 133 28.29 -8.47 -6.47
N VAL A 134 27.40 -8.85 -7.38
CA VAL A 134 27.76 -9.10 -8.78
C VAL A 134 27.66 -7.81 -9.59
N SER A 135 28.78 -7.09 -9.69
CA SER A 135 28.99 -6.04 -10.70
C SER A 135 29.22 -6.67 -12.08
N TYR A 136 28.51 -6.19 -13.12
CA TYR A 136 28.89 -6.38 -14.53
C TYR A 136 28.95 -5.03 -15.26
#